data_AF-A0A7S3BA51-F1
#
_entry.id   AF-A0A7S3BA51-F1
#
_cell.length_a   1.000
_cell.length_b   1.000
_cell.length_c   1.000
_cell.angle_alpha   90.00
_cell.angle_beta   90.00
_cell.angle_gamma   90.00
#
_symmetry.space_group_name_H-M   'P 1'
#
loop_
_entity.id
_entity.type
_entity.pdbx_description
1 polymer ?
#
loop_
_entity_poly.entity_id
_entity_poly.type
_entity_poly.pdbx_seq_one_letter_code
_entity_poly.pdbx_strand_id
1 'polypeptide(L)'
;IIDGFLGERAVQRLLQGVLALHQSEASPFVLGRTGGGPDGAEPKYAESVVRGDQIAVIGQGEELRVAGLKELLRDADELVASMARGPVPALLGLTSRSRPMLACYPGNSAR
;
A
#
# COMPACT_ATOMS: atom_id res chain seq x y z
N ILE A 1 16.46 2.81 -4.39
CA ILE A 1 16.09 1.52 -3.75
C ILE A 1 16.82 1.47 -2.43
N ILE A 2 16.14 1.15 -1.33
CA ILE A 2 16.73 1.05 0.01
C ILE A 2 16.48 -0.38 0.50
N ASP A 3 17.49 -1.24 0.38
CA ASP A 3 17.40 -2.61 0.86
C ASP A 3 17.49 -2.64 2.40
N GLY A 4 16.79 -3.60 3.02
CA GLY A 4 16.81 -3.76 4.47
C GLY A 4 16.11 -2.66 5.27
N PHE A 5 15.27 -1.83 4.62
CA PHE A 5 14.63 -0.65 5.23
C PHE A 5 14.04 -0.87 6.63
N LEU A 6 13.33 -1.99 6.85
CA LEU A 6 12.71 -2.32 8.13
C LEU A 6 13.51 -3.33 8.98
N GLY A 7 14.49 -4.02 8.38
CA GLY A 7 15.11 -5.21 8.95
C GLY A 7 14.18 -6.44 9.00
N GLU A 8 14.79 -7.62 9.15
CA GLU A 8 14.11 -8.91 8.97
C GLU A 8 12.91 -9.14 9.88
N ARG A 9 13.05 -8.83 11.18
CA ARG A 9 11.99 -9.08 12.18
C ARG A 9 10.73 -8.27 11.91
N ALA A 10 10.88 -6.99 11.55
CA ALA A 10 9.74 -6.13 11.25
C ALA A 10 9.07 -6.56 9.94
N VAL A 11 9.84 -6.94 8.92
CA VAL A 11 9.30 -7.50 7.67
C VAL A 11 8.50 -8.77 7.93
N GLN A 12 9.00 -9.70 8.76
CA GLN A 12 8.27 -10.92 9.09
C GLN A 12 6.94 -10.62 9.78
N ARG A 13 6.92 -9.70 10.75
CA ARG A 13 5.67 -9.29 11.41
C ARG A 13 4.68 -8.67 10.43
N LEU A 14 5.15 -7.80 9.55
CA LEU A 14 4.32 -7.19 8.51
C LEU A 14 3.74 -8.23 7.57
N LEU A 15 4.57 -9.15 7.08
CA LEU A 15 4.15 -10.23 6.19
C LEU A 15 3.06 -11.10 6.85
N GLN A 16 3.26 -11.52 8.09
CA GLN A 16 2.25 -12.31 8.82
C GLN A 16 0.93 -11.54 9.01
N GLY A 17 1.01 -10.23 9.31
CA GLY A 17 -0.18 -9.38 9.41
C GLY A 17 -0.95 -9.26 8.09
N VAL A 18 -0.23 -9.10 6.97
CA VAL A 18 -0.84 -9.02 5.63
C VAL A 18 -1.48 -10.36 5.24
N LEU A 19 -0.80 -11.48 5.48
CA LEU A 19 -1.33 -12.82 5.20
C LEU A 19 -2.57 -13.12 6.03
N ALA A 20 -2.54 -12.83 7.33
CA ALA A 20 -3.69 -13.02 8.22
C ALA A 20 -4.91 -12.19 7.77
N LEU A 21 -4.69 -10.95 7.34
CA LEU A 21 -5.75 -10.10 6.80
C LEU A 21 -6.32 -10.68 5.50
N HIS A 22 -5.44 -11.07 4.56
CA HIS A 22 -5.82 -11.60 3.25
C HIS A 22 -6.63 -12.90 3.36
N GLN A 23 -6.25 -13.78 4.29
CA GLN A 23 -6.87 -15.10 4.52
C GLN A 23 -8.08 -15.06 5.47
N SER A 24 -8.38 -13.92 6.09
CA SER A 24 -9.52 -13.81 7.02
C SER A 24 -10.86 -13.94 6.28
N GLU A 25 -11.90 -14.45 6.96
CA GLU A 25 -13.25 -14.54 6.39
C GLU A 25 -13.83 -13.16 6.03
N ALA A 26 -13.42 -12.12 6.75
CA ALA A 26 -13.74 -10.72 6.49
C ALA A 26 -12.58 -10.00 5.78
N SER A 27 -11.98 -10.65 4.77
CA SER A 27 -10.89 -10.10 3.98
C SER A 27 -11.37 -8.87 3.19
N PRO A 28 -10.74 -7.70 3.35
CA PRO A 28 -11.13 -6.48 2.63
C PRO A 28 -10.58 -6.43 1.20
N PHE A 29 -9.88 -7.48 0.74
CA PHE A 29 -9.24 -7.51 -0.56
C PHE A 29 -10.27 -7.64 -1.68
N VAL A 30 -10.21 -6.74 -2.65
CA VAL A 30 -11.06 -6.71 -3.85
C VAL A 30 -10.19 -6.67 -5.10
N LEU A 31 -10.73 -7.07 -6.26
CA LEU A 31 -10.00 -6.94 -7.52
C LEU A 31 -9.60 -5.47 -7.75
N GLY A 32 -8.31 -5.26 -8.04
CA GLY A 32 -7.75 -3.96 -8.36
C GLY A 32 -8.48 -3.31 -9.54
N ARG A 33 -8.70 -2.01 -9.45
CA ARG A 33 -9.27 -1.21 -10.53
C ARG A 33 -8.31 -0.10 -10.90
N THR A 34 -8.16 0.19 -12.18
CA THR A 34 -7.47 1.41 -12.60
C THR A 34 -8.42 2.59 -12.45
N GLY A 35 -7.92 3.74 -12.01
CA GLY A 35 -8.65 5.00 -12.18
C GLY A 35 -8.77 5.31 -13.67
N GLY A 36 -9.95 5.72 -14.14
CA GLY A 36 -10.21 5.96 -15.56
C GLY A 36 -10.41 7.43 -15.92
N GLY A 37 -9.63 7.88 -16.93
CA GLY A 37 -9.72 9.15 -17.66
C GLY A 37 -8.92 10.31 -17.06
N PRO A 38 -8.43 11.27 -17.88
CA PRO A 38 -7.77 12.50 -17.40
C PRO A 38 -8.60 13.30 -16.39
N ASP A 39 -9.94 13.10 -16.39
CA ASP A 39 -10.90 13.77 -15.53
C ASP A 39 -11.68 12.83 -14.58
N GLY A 40 -11.29 11.55 -14.45
CA GLY A 40 -11.93 10.60 -13.52
C GLY A 40 -13.35 10.14 -13.90
N ALA A 41 -13.86 10.53 -15.08
CA ALA A 41 -15.25 10.35 -15.49
C ALA A 41 -15.55 9.03 -16.23
N GLU A 42 -14.54 8.27 -16.64
CA GLU A 42 -14.74 7.04 -17.41
C GLU A 42 -14.50 5.79 -16.57
N PRO A 43 -15.55 5.05 -16.17
CA PRO A 43 -15.41 3.88 -15.28
C PRO A 43 -14.93 2.61 -16.01
N LYS A 44 -14.43 2.70 -17.23
CA LYS A 44 -14.15 1.53 -18.08
C LYS A 44 -12.66 1.26 -18.24
N TYR A 45 -12.02 0.77 -17.18
CA TYR A 45 -10.91 -0.20 -17.26
C TYR A 45 -10.81 -0.97 -15.93
N ALA A 46 -11.91 -1.61 -15.51
CA ALA A 46 -11.84 -2.70 -14.54
C ALA A 46 -11.40 -3.98 -15.28
N GLU A 47 -10.27 -3.92 -15.99
CA GLU A 47 -9.81 -5.03 -16.82
C GLU A 47 -8.63 -5.68 -16.11
N SER A 48 -8.81 -6.95 -15.75
CA SER A 48 -7.73 -7.86 -15.35
C SER A 48 -6.54 -7.81 -16.32
N VAL A 49 -6.77 -7.38 -17.56
CA VAL A 49 -5.79 -7.12 -18.61
C VAL A 49 -4.73 -6.08 -18.19
N VAL A 50 -5.10 -5.04 -17.45
CA VAL A 50 -4.18 -3.96 -17.03
C VAL A 50 -3.65 -4.20 -15.62
N ARG A 51 -4.50 -4.70 -14.72
CA ARG A 51 -4.14 -4.92 -13.32
C ARG A 51 -4.86 -6.14 -12.75
N GLY A 52 -4.09 -7.19 -12.46
CA GLY A 52 -4.60 -8.47 -11.93
C GLY A 52 -4.30 -8.73 -10.45
N ASP A 53 -4.05 -7.68 -9.66
CA ASP A 53 -3.91 -7.81 -8.21
C ASP A 53 -5.25 -7.75 -7.49
N GLN A 54 -5.24 -8.24 -6.27
CA GLN A 54 -6.24 -7.94 -5.27
C GLN A 54 -5.70 -6.83 -4.39
N ILE A 55 -6.50 -5.80 -4.12
CA ILE A 55 -6.11 -4.65 -3.32
C ILE A 55 -6.98 -4.49 -2.08
N ALA A 56 -6.39 -3.98 -1.02
CA ALA A 56 -7.11 -3.50 0.16
C ALA A 56 -6.55 -2.13 0.57
N VAL A 57 -7.42 -1.12 0.67
CA VAL A 57 -7.05 0.22 1.15
C VAL A 57 -7.30 0.29 2.64
N ILE A 58 -6.24 0.23 3.43
CA ILE A 58 -6.31 0.12 4.88
C ILE A 58 -6.52 1.51 5.48
N GLY A 59 -7.57 1.66 6.27
CA GLY A 59 -7.90 2.91 6.96
C GLY A 59 -8.84 2.70 8.13
N GLN A 60 -9.21 3.79 8.81
CA GLN A 60 -10.29 3.78 9.82
C GLN A 60 -10.10 2.75 10.95
N GLY A 61 -8.85 2.47 11.34
CA GLY A 61 -8.52 1.52 12.40
C GLY A 61 -8.15 0.12 11.90
N GLU A 62 -8.31 -0.17 10.61
CA GLU A 62 -7.86 -1.43 10.02
C GLU A 62 -6.32 -1.60 10.06
N GLU A 63 -5.56 -0.52 10.28
CA GLU A 63 -4.13 -0.59 10.50
C GLU A 63 -3.77 -1.43 11.73
N LEU A 64 -4.69 -1.58 12.68
CA LEU A 64 -4.54 -2.45 13.84
C LEU A 64 -4.61 -3.95 13.48
N ARG A 65 -5.23 -4.29 12.35
CA ARG A 65 -5.33 -5.68 11.86
C ARG A 65 -4.04 -6.13 11.17
N VAL A 66 -3.15 -5.20 10.81
CA VAL A 66 -1.90 -5.49 10.11
C VAL A 66 -0.72 -5.15 11.03
N ALA A 67 -0.24 -6.16 11.74
CA ALA A 67 0.92 -6.02 12.62
C ALA A 67 2.11 -5.38 11.88
N GLY A 68 2.80 -4.43 12.50
CA GLY A 68 3.96 -3.76 11.90
C GLY A 68 3.64 -2.68 10.84
N LEU A 69 2.40 -2.56 10.36
CA LEU A 69 2.05 -1.54 9.35
C LEU A 69 2.27 -0.12 9.89
N LYS A 70 1.85 0.15 11.13
CA LYS A 70 2.03 1.48 11.75
C LYS A 70 3.51 1.89 11.85
N GLU A 71 4.39 0.94 12.15
CA GLU A 71 5.84 1.17 12.23
C GLU A 71 6.40 1.51 10.85
N LEU A 72 6.12 0.67 9.83
CA LEU A 72 6.53 0.94 8.44
C LEU A 72 6.08 2.32 7.97
N LEU A 73 4.82 2.66 8.24
CA LEU A 73 4.24 3.93 7.84
C LEU A 73 4.94 5.13 8.48
N ARG A 74 5.20 5.05 9.78
CA ARG A 74 5.94 6.09 10.50
C ARG A 74 7.35 6.25 9.94
N ASP A 75 8.07 5.14 9.75
CA ASP A 75 9.45 5.18 9.27
C ASP A 75 9.53 5.73 7.82
N ALA A 76 8.53 5.44 6.99
CA ALA A 76 8.39 6.04 5.66
C ALA A 76 8.08 7.55 5.73
N ASP A 77 7.20 7.98 6.63
CA ASP A 77 6.87 9.39 6.84
C ASP A 77 8.10 10.17 7.36
N GLU A 78 8.89 9.58 8.25
CA GLU A 78 10.15 10.14 8.75
C GLU A 78 11.20 10.27 7.66
N LEU A 79 11.33 9.26 6.79
CA LEU A 79 12.22 9.31 5.63
C LEU A 79 11.84 10.47 4.69
N VAL A 80 10.56 10.59 4.33
CA VAL A 80 10.07 11.69 3.47
C VAL A 80 10.34 13.05 4.12
N ALA A 81 10.07 13.19 5.42
CA ALA A 81 10.34 14.43 6.16
C ALA A 81 11.83 14.77 6.20
N SER A 82 12.70 13.77 6.35
CA SER A 82 14.16 13.96 6.29
C SER A 82 14.62 14.39 4.90
N MET A 83 14.05 13.80 3.84
CA MET A 83 14.34 14.19 2.46
C MET A 83 13.90 15.63 2.16
N ALA A 84 12.75 16.05 2.69
CA ALA A 84 12.24 17.42 2.57
C ALA A 84 13.18 18.46 3.19
N ARG A 85 13.81 18.14 4.32
CA ARG A 85 14.79 19.00 5.00
C ARG A 85 16.18 18.98 4.38
N GLY A 86 16.43 18.10 3.41
CA GLY A 86 17.74 17.91 2.81
C GLY A 86 17.68 17.90 1.28
N PRO A 87 17.92 16.75 0.64
CA PRO A 87 18.19 16.67 -0.79
C PRO A 87 16.99 16.98 -1.69
N VAL A 88 15.76 16.98 -1.17
CA VAL A 88 14.54 17.17 -1.99
C VAL A 88 13.60 18.19 -1.36
N PRO A 89 13.94 19.50 -1.41
CA PRO A 89 13.12 20.57 -0.81
C PRO A 89 11.69 20.65 -1.35
N ALA A 90 11.44 20.14 -2.57
CA ALA A 90 10.11 20.07 -3.17
C ALA A 90 9.08 19.29 -2.30
N LEU A 91 9.56 18.43 -1.39
CA LEU A 91 8.70 17.68 -0.48
C LEU A 91 8.22 18.48 0.73
N LEU A 92 8.74 19.71 0.97
CA LEU A 92 8.35 20.54 2.12
C LEU A 92 6.85 20.87 2.16
N GLY A 93 6.18 20.91 1.01
CA GLY A 93 4.75 21.16 0.91
C GLY A 93 3.86 19.95 1.18
N LEU A 94 4.43 18.75 1.40
CA LEU A 94 3.65 17.55 1.66
C LEU A 94 3.14 17.55 3.10
N THR A 95 1.83 17.70 3.25
CA THR A 95 1.15 17.74 4.55
C THR A 95 0.42 16.44 4.90
N SER A 96 0.25 15.55 3.93
CA SER A 96 -0.49 14.30 4.09
C SER A 96 -0.10 13.30 3.01
N ARG A 97 -0.55 12.05 3.19
CA ARG A 97 -0.46 10.99 2.20
C ARG A 97 -1.78 10.25 2.09
N SER A 98 -1.93 9.51 1.00
CA SER A 98 -3.03 8.56 0.85
C SER A 98 -2.95 7.44 1.89
N ARG A 99 -4.10 6.80 2.10
CA ARG A 99 -4.18 5.56 2.88
C ARG A 99 -3.31 4.48 2.25
N PRO A 100 -2.62 3.65 3.05
CA PRO A 100 -1.84 2.53 2.53
C PRO A 100 -2.75 1.56 1.76
N MET A 101 -2.27 1.14 0.59
CA MET A 101 -2.89 0.11 -0.24
C MET A 101 -2.01 -1.13 -0.18
N LEU A 102 -2.56 -2.23 0.33
CA LEU A 102 -1.96 -3.55 0.21
C LEU A 102 -2.37 -4.13 -1.14
N ALA A 103 -1.43 -4.77 -1.84
CA ALA A 103 -1.67 -5.43 -3.12
C ALA A 103 -1.13 -6.86 -3.07
N CYS A 104 -1.92 -7.82 -3.53
CA CYS A 104 -1.55 -9.23 -3.65
C CYS A 104 -1.72 -9.67 -5.09
N TYR A 105 -0.63 -10.12 -5.72
CA TYR A 105 -0.65 -10.71 -7.06
C TYR A 105 -0.68 -12.23 -6.92
N PRO A 106 -1.80 -12.91 -7.22
CA PRO A 106 -2.00 -14.31 -6.88
C PRO A 106 -1.23 -15.30 -7.78
N GLY A 107 -0.25 -14.84 -8.58
CA GLY A 107 0.64 -15.69 -9.37
C GLY A 107 -0.01 -16.40 -10.59
N ASN A 108 -1.33 -16.37 -10.75
CA ASN A 108 -2.04 -17.09 -11.81
C ASN A 108 -1.95 -16.48 -13.21
N SER A 109 -1.02 -15.54 -13.45
CA SER A 109 -0.96 -14.70 -14.65
C SER A 109 -2.27 -13.94 -14.85
N ALA A 110 -2.28 -12.63 -14.61
CA ALA A 110 -3.34 -11.78 -15.15
C ALA A 110 -3.49 -12.11 -16.64
N ARG A 111 -4.58 -12.79 -17.02
CA ARG A 111 -5.00 -13.03 -18.39
C ARG A 111 -6.30 -12.29 -18.61
#